data_AF-A0A2A3JZV6-F1
#
_entry.id   AF-A0A2A3JZV6-F1
#
_cell.length_a   1.000
_cell.length_b   1.000
_cell.length_c   1.000
_cell.angle_alpha   90.00
_cell.angle_beta   90.00
_cell.angle_gamma   90.00
#
_symmetry.space_group_name_H-M   'P 1'
#
loop_
_entity.id
_entity.type
_entity.pdbx_description
1 polymer ?
#
loop_
_entity_poly.entity_id
_entity_poly.type
_entity_poly.pdbx_seq_one_letter_code
_entity_poly.pdbx_strand_id
1 'polypeptide(L)'
;FAREDTRSPFRFALWSMLVNAAVALGLAPVMGFSAAAVGTTVAGWIMTLQLWRGTRTFGAAAQLDTRLRRRLPRMLLSSAIMSGVVAGALHFLDGALQAEGLRYAALCAVILSGGCSYLGSYWLLGGLGRRDG
;
A
#
# COMPACT_ATOMS: atom_id res chain seq x y z
N PHE A 1 -7.49 -24.60 4.95
CA PHE A 1 -6.07 -24.96 4.99
C PHE A 1 -5.87 -26.43 5.40
N ALA A 2 -6.55 -27.34 4.71
CA ALA A 2 -6.42 -28.78 4.94
C ALA A 2 -6.63 -29.49 3.61
N ARG A 3 -5.68 -29.37 2.68
CA ARG A 3 -5.39 -30.28 1.56
C ARG A 3 -3.93 -30.05 1.12
N GLU A 4 -3.19 -31.14 1.00
CA GLU A 4 -1.79 -31.40 0.58
C GLU A 4 -1.04 -30.48 -0.43
N ASP A 5 -1.51 -29.30 -0.82
CA ASP A 5 -0.90 -28.56 -1.93
C ASP A 5 0.08 -27.47 -1.47
N THR A 6 1.24 -27.90 -0.97
CA THR A 6 2.38 -27.02 -0.62
C THR A 6 3.14 -26.51 -1.86
N ARG A 7 2.90 -27.11 -3.04
CA ARG A 7 3.60 -26.75 -4.28
C ARG A 7 3.09 -25.43 -4.87
N SER A 8 1.80 -25.18 -4.76
CA SER A 8 1.17 -23.97 -5.31
C SER A 8 1.70 -22.66 -4.66
N PRO A 9 1.78 -22.52 -3.32
CA PRO A 9 2.38 -21.36 -2.67
C PRO A 9 3.87 -21.16 -3.02
N PHE A 10 4.63 -22.25 -3.07
CA PHE A 10 6.06 -22.20 -3.39
C PHE A 10 6.30 -21.71 -4.83
N ARG A 11 5.49 -22.18 -5.79
CA ARG A 11 5.55 -21.70 -7.18
C ARG A 11 5.25 -20.20 -7.28
N PHE A 12 4.29 -19.68 -6.51
CA PHE A 12 3.99 -18.24 -6.50
C PHE A 12 5.13 -17.40 -5.94
N ALA A 13 5.77 -17.88 -4.87
CA ALA A 13 6.95 -17.23 -4.30
C ALA A 13 8.12 -17.22 -5.32
N LEU A 14 8.36 -18.34 -6.01
CA LEU A 14 9.41 -18.46 -7.03
C LEU A 14 9.18 -17.48 -8.21
N TRP A 15 7.95 -17.42 -8.71
CA TRP A 15 7.58 -16.44 -9.76
C TRP A 15 7.76 -15.00 -9.29
N SER A 16 7.39 -14.71 -8.05
CA SER A 16 7.55 -13.37 -7.49
C SER A 16 9.03 -13.00 -7.33
N MET A 17 9.88 -13.93 -6.89
CA MET A 17 11.33 -13.74 -6.84
C MET A 17 11.93 -13.50 -8.23
N LEU A 18 11.51 -14.27 -9.24
CA LEU A 18 11.96 -14.09 -10.61
C LEU A 18 11.57 -12.72 -11.15
N VAL A 19 10.32 -12.28 -10.94
CA VAL A 19 9.89 -10.97 -11.40
C VAL A 19 10.60 -9.85 -10.65
N ASN A 20 10.80 -9.99 -9.33
CA ASN A 20 11.60 -9.02 -8.56
C ASN A 20 12.98 -8.85 -9.19
N ALA A 21 13.70 -9.96 -9.40
CA ALA A 21 15.04 -9.94 -9.97
C ALA A 21 15.05 -9.40 -11.41
N ALA A 22 14.10 -9.80 -12.25
CA ALA A 22 14.00 -9.33 -13.63
C ALA A 22 13.75 -7.82 -13.71
N VAL A 23 12.84 -7.30 -12.89
CA VAL A 23 12.54 -5.86 -12.82
C VAL A 23 13.72 -5.09 -12.22
N ALA A 24 14.32 -5.60 -11.14
CA ALA A 24 15.47 -4.96 -10.49
C ALA A 24 16.69 -4.90 -11.44
N LEU A 25 17.04 -5.99 -12.11
CA LEU A 25 18.17 -6.04 -13.04
C LEU A 25 17.87 -5.28 -14.34
N GLY A 26 16.63 -5.34 -14.83
CA GLY A 26 16.20 -4.63 -16.04
C GLY A 26 16.15 -3.11 -15.86
N LEU A 27 15.72 -2.62 -14.69
CA LEU A 27 15.70 -1.19 -14.38
C LEU A 27 16.98 -0.67 -13.71
N ALA A 28 17.88 -1.54 -13.23
CA ALA A 28 19.17 -1.14 -12.65
C ALA A 28 19.95 -0.11 -13.50
N PRO A 29 20.08 -0.25 -14.83
CA PRO A 29 20.81 0.74 -15.64
C PRO A 29 20.13 2.11 -15.72
N VAL A 30 18.83 2.20 -15.42
CA VAL A 30 18.05 3.45 -15.50
C VAL A 30 17.86 4.09 -14.12
N MET A 31 17.54 3.29 -13.10
CA MET A 31 17.13 3.75 -11.76
C MET A 31 18.15 3.44 -10.65
N GLY A 32 19.24 2.73 -10.95
CA GLY A 32 20.23 2.34 -9.94
C GLY A 32 19.61 1.56 -8.78
N PHE A 33 19.95 1.92 -7.55
CA PHE A 33 19.49 1.25 -6.33
C PHE A 33 17.96 1.21 -6.19
N SER A 34 17.24 2.25 -6.65
CA SER A 34 15.78 2.32 -6.58
C SER A 34 15.08 1.24 -7.40
N ALA A 35 15.77 0.65 -8.40
CA ALA A 35 15.25 -0.45 -9.19
C ALA A 35 14.88 -1.68 -8.34
N ALA A 36 15.64 -1.96 -7.27
CA ALA A 36 15.38 -3.07 -6.36
C ALA A 36 14.07 -2.86 -5.55
N ALA A 37 13.78 -1.62 -5.14
CA ALA A 37 12.55 -1.27 -4.45
C ALA A 37 11.33 -1.41 -5.38
N VAL A 38 11.48 -0.98 -6.64
CA VAL A 38 10.44 -1.16 -7.66
C VAL A 38 10.20 -2.64 -7.93
N GLY A 39 11.27 -3.43 -8.11
CA GLY A 39 11.16 -4.89 -8.29
C GLY A 39 10.41 -5.57 -7.14
N THR A 40 10.72 -5.19 -5.90
CA THR A 40 10.10 -5.80 -4.71
C THR A 40 8.61 -5.45 -4.62
N THR A 41 8.26 -4.21 -4.96
CA THR A 41 6.86 -3.76 -4.99
C THR A 41 6.08 -4.52 -6.07
N VAL A 42 6.62 -4.63 -7.29
CA VAL A 42 5.99 -5.36 -8.39
C VAL A 42 5.81 -6.84 -8.05
N ALA A 43 6.84 -7.47 -7.47
CA ALA A 43 6.76 -8.86 -7.03
C ALA A 43 5.69 -9.09 -5.97
N GLY A 44 5.56 -8.20 -4.99
CA GLY A 44 4.50 -8.27 -3.97
C GLY A 44 3.09 -8.19 -4.57
N TRP A 45 2.88 -7.30 -5.55
CA TRP A 45 1.61 -7.22 -6.28
C TRP A 45 1.33 -8.47 -7.11
N ILE A 46 2.34 -9.04 -7.75
CA ILE A 46 2.22 -10.27 -8.54
C ILE A 46 1.87 -11.46 -7.65
N MET A 47 2.47 -11.56 -6.47
CA MET A 47 2.10 -12.57 -5.48
C MET A 47 0.65 -12.39 -5.00
N THR A 48 0.24 -11.15 -4.74
CA THR A 48 -1.13 -10.79 -4.35
C THR A 48 -2.15 -11.18 -5.44
N LEU A 49 -1.83 -10.91 -6.71
CA LEU A 49 -2.66 -11.30 -7.86
C LEU A 49 -2.75 -12.82 -8.02
N GLN A 50 -1.63 -13.54 -7.85
CA GLN A 50 -1.61 -15.01 -7.90
C GLN A 50 -2.44 -15.61 -6.77
N LEU A 51 -2.32 -15.08 -5.56
CA LEU A 51 -3.13 -15.51 -4.42
C LEU A 51 -4.61 -15.22 -4.65
N TRP A 52 -4.95 -14.03 -5.14
CA TRP A 52 -6.33 -13.65 -5.45
C TRP A 52 -6.95 -14.56 -6.54
N ARG A 53 -6.18 -14.89 -7.58
CA ARG A 53 -6.62 -15.85 -8.62
C ARG A 53 -6.77 -17.27 -8.07
N GLY A 54 -5.82 -17.75 -7.27
CA GLY A 54 -5.85 -19.09 -6.67
C GLY A 54 -6.97 -19.28 -5.64
N THR A 55 -7.28 -18.22 -4.88
CA THR A 55 -8.41 -18.20 -3.93
C THR A 55 -9.76 -18.10 -4.60
N ARG A 56 -9.84 -17.50 -5.80
CA ARG A 56 -11.07 -17.43 -6.61
C ARG A 56 -11.65 -18.80 -6.96
N THR A 57 -10.82 -19.83 -6.99
CA THR A 57 -11.20 -21.24 -7.21
C THR A 57 -11.91 -21.90 -6.02
N PHE A 58 -11.92 -21.28 -4.83
CA PHE A 58 -12.48 -21.85 -3.59
C PHE A 58 -13.94 -21.43 -3.27
N GLY A 59 -14.67 -20.81 -4.20
CA GLY A 59 -16.07 -20.43 -4.01
C GLY A 59 -16.28 -19.18 -3.13
N ALA A 60 -17.50 -19.00 -2.60
CA ALA A 60 -18.10 -17.76 -2.07
C ALA A 60 -17.25 -16.87 -1.14
N ALA A 61 -16.17 -17.37 -0.53
CA ALA A 61 -15.22 -16.60 0.27
C ALA A 61 -14.31 -15.64 -0.55
N ALA A 62 -14.20 -15.83 -1.87
CA ALA A 62 -13.39 -15.00 -2.76
C ALA A 62 -14.19 -13.90 -3.51
N GLN A 63 -15.49 -13.78 -3.23
CA GLN A 63 -16.22 -12.60 -3.69
C GLN A 63 -15.66 -11.40 -2.96
N LEU A 64 -15.24 -10.38 -3.72
CA LEU A 64 -14.91 -9.06 -3.19
C LEU A 64 -16.07 -8.65 -2.28
N ASP A 65 -15.84 -8.73 -0.96
CA ASP A 65 -16.88 -8.48 0.04
C ASP A 65 -17.60 -7.18 -0.35
N THR A 66 -18.92 -7.23 -0.50
CA THR A 66 -19.73 -6.08 -0.88
C THR A 66 -19.43 -4.90 0.06
N ARG A 67 -19.01 -5.19 1.29
CA ARG A 67 -18.49 -4.22 2.26
C ARG A 67 -17.19 -3.55 1.80
N LEU A 68 -16.22 -4.30 1.26
CA LEU A 68 -14.96 -3.77 0.75
C LEU A 68 -15.20 -2.89 -0.48
N ARG A 69 -16.06 -3.30 -1.42
CA ARG A 69 -16.44 -2.47 -2.58
C ARG A 69 -17.07 -1.13 -2.18
N ARG A 70 -17.87 -1.12 -1.12
CA ARG A 70 -18.50 0.11 -0.59
C ARG A 70 -17.53 1.00 0.19
N ARG A 71 -16.48 0.41 0.81
CA ARG A 71 -15.46 1.14 1.60
C ARG A 71 -14.29 1.64 0.75
N LEU A 72 -13.94 0.93 -0.32
CA LEU A 72 -12.89 1.26 -1.28
C LEU A 72 -12.87 2.74 -1.71
N PRO A 73 -13.97 3.33 -2.23
CA PRO A 73 -13.94 4.73 -2.66
C PRO A 73 -13.66 5.69 -1.50
N ARG A 74 -14.11 5.37 -0.28
CA ARG A 74 -13.85 6.21 0.92
C ARG A 74 -12.40 6.13 1.35
N MET A 75 -11.80 4.94 1.30
CA MET A 75 -10.37 4.74 1.57
C MET A 75 -9.50 5.49 0.55
N LEU A 76 -9.86 5.42 -0.73
CA LEU A 76 -9.17 6.14 -1.80
C LEU A 76 -9.28 7.66 -1.61
N LEU A 77 -10.48 8.17 -1.30
CA LEU A 77 -10.67 9.59 -1.04
C LEU A 77 -9.90 10.07 0.18
N SER A 78 -9.92 9.30 1.28
CA SER A 78 -9.15 9.62 2.50
C SER A 78 -7.64 9.62 2.22
N SER A 79 -7.17 8.68 1.40
CA SER A 79 -5.76 8.60 0.98
C SER A 79 -5.37 9.78 0.07
N ALA A 80 -6.28 10.23 -0.80
CA ALA A 80 -6.07 11.40 -1.65
C ALA A 80 -6.00 12.70 -0.82
N ILE A 81 -6.91 12.87 0.15
CA ILE A 81 -6.88 14.00 1.09
C ILE A 81 -5.57 14.01 1.88
N MET A 82 -5.19 12.87 2.46
CA MET A 82 -3.91 12.73 3.16
C MET A 82 -2.73 13.10 2.27
N SER A 83 -2.71 12.62 1.02
CA SER A 83 -1.65 12.93 0.07
C SER A 83 -1.54 14.43 -0.19
N GLY A 84 -2.66 15.14 -0.31
CA GLY A 84 -2.68 16.60 -0.42
C GLY A 84 -2.16 17.31 0.82
N VAL A 85 -2.54 16.85 2.02
CA VAL A 85 -2.07 17.41 3.29
C VAL A 85 -0.57 17.21 3.45
N VAL A 86 -0.05 16.02 3.16
CA VAL A 86 1.38 15.72 3.22
C VAL A 86 2.15 16.57 2.19
N ALA A 87 1.65 16.70 0.96
CA ALA A 87 2.29 17.54 -0.05
C ALA A 87 2.36 19.02 0.38
N GLY A 88 1.28 19.55 0.96
CA GLY A 88 1.26 20.90 1.54
C GLY A 88 2.23 21.03 2.71
N ALA A 89 2.23 20.07 3.64
CA ALA A 89 3.13 20.08 4.79
C ALA A 89 4.61 20.03 4.37
N LEU A 90 4.97 19.21 3.38
CA LEU A 90 6.31 19.17 2.82
C LEU A 90 6.71 20.52 2.21
N HIS A 91 5.79 21.20 1.51
CA HIS A 91 6.06 22.51 0.93
C HIS A 91 6.26 23.60 2.00
N PHE A 92 5.41 23.63 3.03
CA PHE A 92 5.50 24.64 4.10
C PHE A 92 6.66 24.40 5.07
N LEU A 93 7.02 23.13 5.32
CA LEU A 93 8.10 22.76 6.24
C LEU A 93 9.44 22.53 5.52
N ASP A 94 9.55 22.79 4.22
CA ASP A 94 10.75 22.48 3.43
C ASP A 94 12.04 23.03 4.09
N GLY A 95 12.02 24.29 4.52
CA GLY A 95 13.15 24.89 5.24
C GLY A 95 13.48 24.20 6.57
N ALA A 96 12.47 23.73 7.31
CA ALA A 96 12.66 23.00 8.56
C ALA A 96 13.10 21.54 8.34
N LEU A 97 12.73 20.92 7.21
CA LEU A 97 13.14 19.58 6.79
C LEU A 97 14.63 19.52 6.41
N GLN A 98 15.18 20.61 5.88
CA GLN A 98 16.60 20.72 5.52
C GLN A 98 17.49 21.15 6.69
N ALA A 99 16.92 21.72 7.76
CA ALA A 99 17.68 22.16 8.93
C ALA A 99 18.04 20.99 9.86
N GLU A 100 19.32 20.78 10.17
CA GLU A 100 19.81 19.61 10.93
C GLU A 100 19.16 19.42 12.30
N GLY A 101 18.88 20.51 13.04
CA GLY A 101 18.24 20.44 14.35
C GLY A 101 16.72 20.26 14.33
N LEU A 102 16.05 20.72 13.27
CA LEU A 102 14.57 20.72 13.16
C LEU A 102 14.03 19.61 12.27
N ARG A 103 14.88 18.95 11.47
CA ARG A 103 14.48 17.93 10.49
C ARG A 103 13.63 16.84 11.12
N TYR A 104 14.04 16.28 12.25
CA TYR A 104 13.28 15.22 12.92
C TYR A 104 11.93 15.71 13.45
N ALA A 105 11.88 16.92 14.00
CA ALA A 105 10.62 17.53 14.46
C ALA A 105 9.68 17.82 13.28
N ALA A 106 10.22 18.31 12.16
CA ALA A 106 9.47 18.55 10.93
C ALA A 106 8.93 17.24 10.33
N LEU A 107 9.74 16.17 10.32
CA LEU A 107 9.30 14.84 9.91
C LEU A 107 8.17 14.31 10.82
N CYS A 108 8.32 14.44 12.14
CA CYS A 108 7.26 14.07 13.08
C CYS A 108 5.96 14.85 12.80
N ALA A 109 6.04 16.15 12.53
CA ALA A 109 4.88 16.98 12.20
C ALA A 109 4.21 16.54 10.88
N VAL A 110 4.99 16.18 9.86
CA VAL A 110 4.47 15.65 8.58
C VAL A 110 3.78 14.30 8.80
N ILE A 111 4.39 13.39 9.57
CA ILE A 111 3.81 12.06 9.85
C ILE A 111 2.50 12.20 10.64
N LEU A 112 2.50 13.02 11.69
CA LEU A 112 1.32 13.23 12.53
C LEU A 112 0.19 13.91 11.75
N SER A 113 0.50 14.93 10.92
CA SER A 113 -0.53 15.59 10.09
C SER A 113 -1.10 14.65 9.02
N GLY A 114 -0.28 13.81 8.40
CA GLY A 114 -0.73 12.74 7.52
C GLY A 114 -1.65 11.74 8.22
N GLY A 115 -1.22 11.20 9.37
CA GLY A 115 -2.03 10.27 10.16
C GLY A 115 -3.37 10.87 10.60
N CYS A 116 -3.35 12.09 11.15
CA CYS A 116 -4.55 12.79 11.59
C CYS A 116 -5.51 13.11 10.43
N SER A 117 -4.98 13.52 9.26
CA SER A 117 -5.82 13.82 8.09
C SER A 117 -6.48 12.57 7.50
N TYR A 118 -5.75 11.44 7.44
CA TYR A 118 -6.33 10.18 7.01
C TYR A 118 -7.41 9.69 7.98
N LEU A 119 -7.12 9.65 9.28
CA LEU A 119 -8.08 9.19 10.29
C LEU A 119 -9.29 10.11 10.36
N GLY A 120 -9.07 11.43 10.34
CA GLY A 120 -10.14 12.44 10.37
C GLY A 120 -11.03 12.36 9.14
N SER A 121 -10.46 12.31 7.93
CA SER A 121 -11.24 12.18 6.70
C SER A 121 -11.98 10.85 6.64
N TYR A 122 -11.34 9.73 7.00
CA TYR A 122 -11.98 8.42 7.04
C TYR A 122 -13.12 8.34 8.07
N TRP A 123 -12.96 9.00 9.23
CA TRP A 123 -14.00 9.11 10.24
C TRP A 123 -15.20 9.94 9.75
N LEU A 124 -14.94 11.12 9.18
CA LEU A 124 -15.96 12.01 8.61
C LEU A 124 -16.71 11.38 7.42
N LEU A 125 -16.04 10.58 6.60
CA LEU A 125 -16.62 9.81 5.50
C LEU A 125 -17.45 8.61 5.98
N GLY A 126 -17.63 8.43 7.30
CA GLY A 126 -18.44 7.37 7.90
C GLY A 126 -17.77 6.00 7.85
N GLY A 127 -16.43 5.95 7.85
CA GLY A 127 -15.66 4.71 7.87
C GLY A 127 -15.71 3.97 9.22
N LEU A 128 -16.00 4.68 10.31
CA LEU A 128 -16.13 4.15 11.68
C LEU A 128 -17.60 4.06 12.16
N GLY A 129 -18.56 4.59 11.39
CA GLY A 129 -19.96 4.74 11.80
C GLY A 129 -20.95 4.14 10.81
N ARG A 130 -21.27 2.86 11.01
CA ARG A 130 -22.62 2.27 10.92
C ARG A 130 -22.47 0.80 11.36
N ARG A 131 -22.58 0.60 12.68
CA ARG A 131 -23.12 -0.67 13.19
C ARG A 131 -24.51 -0.78 12.58
N ASP A 132 -24.70 -1.82 11.78
CA ASP A 132 -25.99 -2.23 11.27
C ASP A 132 -26.91 -2.47 12.50
N GLY A 133 -28.00 -1.71 12.57
CA GLY A 133 -29.15 -1.99 13.42
C GLY A 133 -30.30 -2.38 12.52
#